data_AF-A0A6N8VIM9-F1
#
_entry.id   AF-A0A6N8VIM9-F1
#
_cell.length_a   1.000
_cell.length_b   1.000
_cell.length_c   1.000
_cell.angle_alpha   90.00
_cell.angle_beta   90.00
_cell.angle_gamma   90.00
#
_symmetry.space_group_name_H-M   'P 1'
#
loop_
_entity.id
_entity.type
_entity.pdbx_description
1 polymer ?
#
loop_
_entity_poly.entity_id
_entity_poly.type
_entity_poly.pdbx_seq_one_letter_code
_entity_poly.pdbx_strand_id
1 'polypeptide(L)'
;MVGDISDEHDTQHEHYIYNHGDRRYSVQASMPIDYFNRYFTAEIHTKETTIGGTVTERLGHIPNQGESIEIEGLLLKVSKTNMRRIELLDVTRIS
;
A
#
# COMPACT_ATOMS: atom_id res chain seq x y z
N MET A 1 -23.29 17.82 1.60
CA MET A 1 -22.38 18.36 2.65
C MET A 1 -22.83 17.80 3.99
N VAL A 2 -21.85 17.51 4.87
CA VAL A 2 -21.95 16.91 6.23
C VAL A 2 -22.12 15.39 6.21
N GLY A 3 -21.36 14.53 6.88
CA GLY A 3 -20.13 14.59 7.71
C GLY A 3 -19.31 13.32 7.39
N ASP A 4 -18.04 13.15 7.74
CA ASP A 4 -17.46 13.39 9.04
C ASP A 4 -16.07 14.04 8.92
N ILE A 5 -15.88 15.05 9.76
CA ILE A 5 -14.58 15.61 10.09
C ILE A 5 -13.81 14.45 10.72
N SER A 6 -12.85 13.87 9.98
CA SER A 6 -11.87 12.98 10.60
C SER A 6 -10.93 13.87 11.39
N ASP A 7 -11.14 13.78 12.70
CA ASP A 7 -10.48 14.46 13.79
C ASP A 7 -8.99 14.66 13.53
N GLU A 8 -8.57 15.93 13.51
CA GLU A 8 -7.16 16.30 13.53
C GLU A 8 -6.64 15.94 14.93
N HIS A 9 -5.72 14.97 14.99
CA HIS A 9 -4.81 14.61 16.11
C HIS A 9 -4.88 13.14 16.54
N ASP A 10 -4.36 12.23 15.70
CA ASP A 10 -3.54 11.13 16.20
C ASP A 10 -2.33 10.84 15.29
N THR A 11 -1.25 10.38 15.91
CA THR A 11 0.12 10.79 15.56
C THR A 11 0.84 9.76 14.67
N GLN A 12 1.29 10.24 13.49
CA GLN A 12 2.20 9.61 12.50
C GLN A 12 1.80 8.28 11.82
N HIS A 13 0.98 7.42 12.41
CA HIS A 13 0.67 6.09 11.86
C HIS A 13 -0.62 6.02 11.03
N GLU A 14 -1.53 6.99 11.18
CA GLU A 14 -2.82 7.02 10.48
C GLU A 14 -2.71 7.46 9.00
N HIS A 15 -1.55 7.92 8.54
CA HIS A 15 -1.39 8.45 7.18
C HIS A 15 -0.96 7.42 6.12
N TYR A 16 -0.67 6.17 6.48
CA TYR A 16 -0.19 5.19 5.51
C TYR A 16 -1.29 4.64 4.60
N ILE A 17 -2.54 4.63 5.04
CA ILE A 17 -3.61 3.93 4.34
C ILE A 17 -4.92 4.72 4.38
N TYR A 18 -5.55 4.81 3.22
CA TYR A 18 -6.91 5.32 3.08
C TYR A 18 -7.81 4.22 2.53
N ASN A 19 -8.88 3.91 3.25
CA ASN A 19 -9.87 2.91 2.83
C ASN A 19 -10.98 3.60 2.02
N HIS A 20 -11.11 3.21 0.75
CA HIS A 20 -12.14 3.74 -0.15
C HIS A 20 -13.47 2.99 -0.08
N GLY A 21 -13.56 1.92 0.70
CA GLY A 21 -14.66 0.97 0.66
C GLY A 21 -14.50 -0.06 -0.46
N ASP A 22 -15.44 -0.99 -0.57
CA ASP A 22 -15.46 -2.04 -1.61
C ASP A 22 -14.13 -2.82 -1.75
N ARG A 23 -13.46 -3.09 -0.62
CA ARG A 23 -12.16 -3.79 -0.57
C ARG A 23 -11.03 -3.06 -1.33
N ARG A 24 -11.15 -1.75 -1.56
CA ARG A 24 -10.16 -0.90 -2.23
C ARG A 24 -9.51 0.06 -1.25
N TYR A 25 -8.20 0.20 -1.36
CA TYR A 25 -7.38 1.00 -0.46
C TYR A 25 -6.32 1.76 -1.25
N SER A 26 -5.99 2.98 -0.84
CA SER A 26 -4.74 3.63 -1.26
C SER A 26 -3.73 3.53 -0.12
N VAL A 27 -2.54 3.04 -0.42
CA VAL A 27 -1.50 2.74 0.55
C VAL A 27 -0.22 3.49 0.15
N GLN A 28 0.36 4.24 1.08
CA GLN A 28 1.68 4.81 0.92
C GLN A 28 2.72 3.68 0.84
N ALA A 29 3.56 3.73 -0.19
CA ALA A 29 4.59 2.72 -0.42
C ALA A 29 5.68 2.68 0.68
N SER A 30 5.73 3.71 1.52
CA SER A 30 6.57 3.80 2.73
C SER A 30 6.00 3.03 3.92
N MET A 31 4.78 2.48 3.84
CA MET A 31 4.18 1.68 4.91
C MET A 31 5.09 0.50 5.26
N PRO A 32 5.52 0.37 6.54
CA PRO A 32 6.35 -0.76 6.97
C PRO A 32 5.65 -2.09 6.70
N ILE A 33 6.41 -3.10 6.27
CA ILE A 33 5.84 -4.39 5.87
C ILE A 33 5.09 -5.07 7.03
N ASP A 34 5.60 -4.97 8.25
CA ASP A 34 4.94 -5.50 9.44
C ASP A 34 3.58 -4.85 9.68
N TYR A 35 3.46 -3.55 9.41
CA TYR A 35 2.19 -2.84 9.55
C TYR A 35 1.22 -3.23 8.43
N PHE A 36 1.71 -3.39 7.20
CA PHE A 36 0.93 -3.86 6.06
C PHE A 36 0.36 -5.27 6.32
N ASN A 37 1.20 -6.21 6.74
CA ASN A 37 0.81 -7.58 7.08
C ASN A 37 -0.26 -7.59 8.18
N ARG A 38 -0.07 -6.81 9.25
CA ARG A 38 -1.09 -6.68 10.32
C ARG A 38 -2.42 -6.12 9.82
N TYR A 39 -2.41 -5.08 8.99
CA TYR A 39 -3.63 -4.44 8.51
C TYR A 39 -4.43 -5.34 7.54
N PHE A 40 -3.72 -5.99 6.62
CA PHE A 40 -4.34 -6.82 5.60
C PHE A 40 -4.53 -8.29 6.01
N THR A 41 -4.05 -8.67 7.19
CA THR A 41 -3.95 -10.07 7.62
C THR A 41 -3.19 -10.91 6.57
N ALA A 42 -2.10 -10.35 6.06
CA ALA A 42 -1.24 -10.96 5.06
C ALA A 42 0.03 -11.53 5.70
N GLU A 43 0.63 -12.53 5.07
CA GLU A 43 1.88 -13.18 5.52
C GLU A 43 3.02 -12.94 4.53
N ILE A 44 3.25 -11.68 4.15
CA ILE A 44 4.31 -11.34 3.20
C ILE A 44 5.67 -11.44 3.89
N HIS A 45 6.48 -12.40 3.44
CA HIS A 45 7.88 -12.54 3.85
C HIS A 45 8.82 -11.89 2.82
N THR A 46 9.68 -10.98 3.28
CA THR A 46 10.65 -10.24 2.46
C THR A 46 11.79 -9.71 3.34
N LYS A 47 12.91 -9.34 2.72
CA LYS A 47 14.00 -8.61 3.37
C LYS A 47 13.78 -7.09 3.35
N GLU A 48 12.83 -6.63 2.56
CA GLU A 48 12.48 -5.22 2.42
C GLU A 48 11.77 -4.70 3.67
N THR A 49 11.98 -3.42 3.97
CA THR A 49 11.40 -2.79 5.16
C THR A 49 9.99 -2.24 4.92
N THR A 50 9.65 -1.92 3.66
CA THR A 50 8.36 -1.31 3.29
C THR A 50 7.67 -2.09 2.17
N ILE A 51 6.36 -1.88 2.04
CA ILE A 51 5.58 -2.50 0.97
C ILE A 51 6.04 -2.06 -0.43
N GLY A 52 6.48 -0.80 -0.60
CA GLY A 52 7.04 -0.31 -1.86
C GLY A 52 8.35 -0.99 -2.27
N GLY A 53 9.24 -1.20 -1.29
CA GLY A 53 10.46 -1.99 -1.48
C GLY A 53 10.11 -3.41 -1.88
N THR A 54 9.17 -4.03 -1.18
CA THR A 54 8.68 -5.38 -1.46
C THR A 54 8.15 -5.52 -2.89
N VAL A 55 7.31 -4.59 -3.35
CA VAL A 55 6.78 -4.60 -4.72
C VAL A 55 7.91 -4.47 -5.75
N THR A 56 8.87 -3.59 -5.48
CA THR A 56 10.05 -3.39 -6.35
C THR A 56 10.93 -4.64 -6.40
N GLU A 57 11.20 -5.28 -5.27
CA GLU A 57 11.93 -6.55 -5.16
C GLU A 57 11.24 -7.65 -5.97
N ARG A 58 9.92 -7.80 -5.83
CA ARG A 58 9.13 -8.84 -6.51
C ARG A 58 9.05 -8.62 -8.03
N LEU A 59 9.00 -7.38 -8.49
CA LEU A 59 9.01 -7.05 -9.91
C LEU A 59 10.42 -7.13 -10.53
N GLY A 60 11.47 -6.91 -9.74
CA GLY A 60 12.87 -6.96 -10.19
C GLY A 60 13.37 -5.68 -10.86
N HIS A 61 12.55 -4.62 -10.91
CA HIS A 61 12.89 -3.29 -11.42
C HIS A 61 12.08 -2.21 -10.68
N ILE A 62 12.48 -0.94 -10.82
CA ILE A 62 11.66 0.19 -10.33
C ILE A 62 10.43 0.30 -11.23
N PRO A 63 9.21 0.02 -10.72
CA PRO A 63 8.05 -0.11 -11.58
C PRO A 63 7.50 1.23 -12.02
N ASN A 64 6.82 1.22 -13.16
CA ASN A 64 6.06 2.34 -13.69
C ASN A 64 4.64 2.35 -13.12
N GLN A 65 4.00 3.52 -13.21
CA GLN A 65 2.58 3.65 -12.91
C GLN A 65 1.75 2.71 -13.78
N GLY A 66 0.81 2.00 -13.15
CA GLY A 66 -0.08 1.05 -13.80
C GLY A 66 0.35 -0.41 -13.68
N GLU A 67 1.64 -0.69 -13.40
CA GLU A 67 2.11 -2.05 -13.13
C GLU A 67 1.49 -2.61 -11.84
N SER A 68 1.33 -3.92 -11.76
CA SER A 68 0.71 -4.57 -10.60
C SER A 68 1.27 -5.96 -10.31
N ILE A 69 1.19 -6.37 -9.05
CA ILE A 69 1.48 -7.74 -8.62
C ILE A 69 0.34 -8.27 -7.75
N GLU A 70 0.19 -9.60 -7.74
CA GLU A 70 -0.68 -10.30 -6.80
C GLU A 70 0.16 -11.00 -5.74
N ILE A 71 -0.21 -10.81 -4.47
CA ILE A 71 0.47 -11.43 -3.33
C ILE A 71 -0.50 -11.56 -2.16
N GLU A 72 -0.55 -12.73 -1.50
CA GLU A 72 -1.45 -12.99 -0.36
C GLU A 72 -2.93 -12.63 -0.62
N GLY A 73 -3.45 -12.90 -1.82
CA GLY A 73 -4.84 -12.56 -2.19
C GLY A 73 -5.11 -11.06 -2.34
N LEU A 74 -4.05 -10.25 -2.48
CA LEU A 74 -4.13 -8.81 -2.71
C LEU A 74 -3.58 -8.49 -4.10
N LEU A 75 -4.30 -7.66 -4.86
CA LEU A 75 -3.78 -7.01 -6.05
C LEU A 75 -3.20 -5.65 -5.65
N LEU A 76 -1.89 -5.48 -5.82
CA LEU A 76 -1.16 -4.24 -5.53
C LEU A 76 -0.81 -3.58 -6.86
N LYS A 77 -1.46 -2.47 -7.18
CA LYS A 77 -1.22 -1.69 -8.40
C LYS A 77 -0.48 -0.40 -8.07
N VAL A 78 0.55 -0.08 -8.85
CA VAL A 78 1.30 1.16 -8.73
C VAL A 78 0.44 2.32 -9.24
N SER A 79 -0.03 3.18 -8.33
CA SER A 79 -0.88 4.33 -8.67
C SER A 79 -0.10 5.63 -8.78
N LYS A 80 1.04 5.74 -8.07
CA LYS A 80 1.95 6.89 -8.20
C LYS A 80 3.39 6.49 -7.95
N THR A 81 4.30 7.00 -8.78
CA THR A 81 5.74 6.88 -8.61
C THR A 81 6.41 8.24 -8.74
N ASN A 82 7.65 8.33 -8.29
CA ASN A 82 8.58 9.39 -8.67
C ASN A 82 9.82 8.77 -9.34
N MET A 83 10.84 9.58 -9.62
CA MET A 83 12.07 9.13 -10.31
C MET A 83 12.87 8.05 -9.59
N ARG A 84 12.58 7.75 -8.32
CA ARG A 84 13.39 6.85 -7.47
C ARG A 84 12.62 5.67 -6.90
N ARG A 85 11.31 5.81 -6.70
CA ARG A 85 10.51 4.83 -5.96
C ARG A 85 9.01 4.99 -6.23
N ILE A 86 8.27 3.98 -5.80
CA ILE A 86 6.83 4.03 -5.65
C ILE A 86 6.49 5.02 -4.52
N GLU A 87 5.44 5.82 -4.72
CA GLU A 87 4.87 6.69 -3.68
C GLU A 87 3.55 6.13 -3.15
N LEU A 88 2.68 5.65 -4.05
CA LEU A 88 1.36 5.12 -3.72
C LEU A 88 1.07 3.82 -4.47
N LEU A 89 0.38 2.92 -3.77
CA LEU A 89 -0.20 1.70 -4.27
C LEU A 89 -1.72 1.76 -4.11
N ASP A 90 -2.45 1.35 -5.13
CA ASP A 90 -3.84 0.96 -5.00
C ASP A 90 -3.89 -0.53 -4.68
N VAL A 91 -4.50 -0.89 -3.57
CA VAL A 91 -4.60 -2.27 -3.07
C VAL A 91 -6.04 -2.73 -3.14
N THR A 92 -6.27 -3.92 -3.70
CA THR A 92 -7.60 -4.54 -3.77
C THR A 92 -7.55 -5.96 -3.20
N ARG A 93 -8.48 -6.32 -2.30
CA ARG A 93 -8.61 -7.72 -1.87
C ARG A 93 -9.33 -8.54 -2.93
N ILE A 94 -8.66 -9.57 -3.44
CA ILE A 94 -9.21 -10.52 -4.40
C ILE A 94 -10.08 -11.51 -3.61
N SER A 95 -11.29 -11.78 -4.10
CA SER A 95 -12.28 -12.67 -3.48
C SER A 95 -11.99 -14.14 -3.75
#